data_AF-A0A257A1U2-F1
#
_entry.id   AF-A0A257A1U2-F1
#
_cell.length_a   1.000
_cell.length_b   1.000
_cell.length_c   1.000
_cell.angle_alpha   90.00
_cell.angle_beta   90.00
_cell.angle_gamma   90.00
#
_symmetry.space_group_name_H-M   'P 1'
#
loop_
_entity.id
_entity.type
_entity.pdbx_description
1 polymer ?
#
loop_
_entity_poly.entity_id
_entity_poly.type
_entity_poly.pdbx_seq_one_letter_code
_entity_poly.pdbx_strand_id
1 'polypeptide(L)'
;MEIEVSVNALKKGKEIDITPKSASRAFKISIRYNELYQRFEVFRHYYRTRKNEVEYHSRSIKEVADYMRSMYGVEIKIQNPNDSTKNQEA
;
A
#
# COMPACT_ATOMS: atom_id res chain seq x y z
N MET A 1 4.88 -13.00 1.50
CA MET A 1 3.78 -12.72 0.54
C MET A 1 4.20 -11.50 -0.23
N GLU A 2 4.12 -11.54 -1.55
CA GLU A 2 4.57 -10.45 -2.41
C GLU A 2 3.35 -9.75 -3.03
N ILE A 3 3.30 -8.42 -2.93
CA ILE A 3 2.21 -7.60 -3.46
C ILE A 3 2.80 -6.48 -4.30
N GLU A 4 2.34 -6.34 -5.54
CA GLU A 4 2.76 -5.27 -6.42
C GLU A 4 1.89 -4.02 -6.22
N VAL A 5 2.55 -2.89 -6.06
CA VAL A 5 1.94 -1.58 -5.81
C VAL A 5 2.44 -0.59 -6.85
N SER A 6 1.50 -0.07 -7.65
CA SER A 6 1.79 1.00 -8.60
C SER A 6 1.63 2.37 -7.93
N VAL A 7 2.73 3.12 -7.87
CA VAL A 7 2.72 4.49 -7.30
C VAL A 7 1.78 5.41 -8.09
N ASN A 8 1.77 5.27 -9.42
CA ASN A 8 0.88 6.04 -10.28
C ASN A 8 -0.59 5.74 -10.02
N ALA A 9 -0.93 4.46 -9.79
CA ALA A 9 -2.30 4.09 -9.45
C ALA A 9 -2.71 4.71 -8.11
N LEU A 10 -1.87 4.62 -7.09
CA LEU A 10 -2.12 5.25 -5.78
C LEU A 10 -2.32 6.76 -5.92
N LYS A 11 -1.45 7.45 -6.66
CA LYS A 11 -1.54 8.89 -6.92
C LYS A 11 -2.75 9.32 -7.75
N LYS A 12 -3.42 8.39 -8.45
CA LYS A 12 -4.71 8.63 -9.12
C LYS A 12 -5.91 8.38 -8.20
N GLY A 13 -5.68 8.29 -6.89
CA GLY A 13 -6.70 8.05 -5.88
C GLY A 13 -7.07 6.57 -5.70
N LYS A 14 -6.38 5.63 -6.37
CA LYS A 14 -6.66 4.20 -6.17
C LYS A 14 -6.23 3.77 -4.76
N GLU A 15 -7.06 2.97 -4.12
CA GLU A 15 -6.72 2.26 -2.89
C GLU A 15 -6.34 0.81 -3.24
N ILE A 16 -5.22 0.33 -2.70
CA ILE A 16 -4.69 -1.01 -2.97
C ILE A 16 -4.75 -1.84 -1.70
N ASP A 17 -5.40 -3.00 -1.78
CA ASP A 17 -5.43 -3.98 -0.71
C ASP A 17 -4.06 -4.63 -0.54
N ILE A 18 -3.54 -4.58 0.68
CA ILE A 18 -2.24 -5.15 1.05
C ILE A 18 -2.37 -6.08 2.26
N THR A 19 -3.58 -6.58 2.53
CA THR A 19 -3.85 -7.45 3.66
C THR A 19 -3.03 -8.74 3.54
N PRO A 20 -2.16 -9.06 4.52
CA PRO A 20 -1.44 -10.33 4.50
C PRO A 20 -2.42 -11.50 4.66
N LYS A 21 -2.12 -12.64 4.05
CA LYS A 21 -2.90 -13.89 4.24
C LYS A 21 -2.95 -14.34 5.72
N SER A 22 -1.97 -13.92 6.53
CA SER A 22 -1.90 -14.18 7.96
C SER A 22 -2.69 -13.18 8.82
N ALA A 23 -3.27 -12.12 8.23
CA ALA A 23 -4.07 -11.15 8.97
C ALA A 23 -5.28 -11.83 9.63
N SER A 24 -5.63 -11.36 10.83
CA SER A 24 -6.89 -11.72 11.46
C SER A 24 -8.05 -11.32 10.56
N ARG A 25 -9.09 -12.16 10.48
CA ARG A 25 -10.35 -11.88 9.76
C ARG A 25 -11.11 -10.66 10.31
N ALA A 26 -10.64 -10.06 11.40
CA ALA A 26 -11.25 -8.89 12.02
C ALA A 26 -10.98 -7.57 11.27
N PHE A 27 -9.93 -7.51 10.43
CA PHE A 27 -9.58 -6.29 9.72
C PHE A 27 -8.95 -6.54 8.35
N LYS A 28 -8.93 -5.50 7.52
CA LYS A 28 -8.19 -5.41 6.24
C LYS A 28 -7.18 -4.28 6.32
N ILE A 29 -6.08 -4.39 5.57
CA ILE A 29 -5.08 -3.35 5.40
C ILE A 29 -5.08 -2.87 3.96
N SER A 30 -5.03 -1.55 3.74
CA SER A 30 -4.86 -0.97 2.41
C SER A 30 -3.86 0.19 2.40
N ILE A 31 -3.38 0.56 1.22
CA ILE A 31 -2.59 1.79 1.00
C ILE A 31 -3.37 2.71 0.07
N ARG A 32 -3.36 4.00 0.37
CA ARG A 32 -3.83 5.07 -0.52
C ARG A 32 -2.87 6.25 -0.49
N TYR A 33 -2.82 7.02 -1.57
CA TYR A 33 -2.17 8.34 -1.56
C TYR A 33 -3.18 9.41 -1.13
N ASN A 34 -2.81 10.20 -0.13
CA ASN A 34 -3.57 11.35 0.33
C ASN A 34 -3.04 12.61 -0.36
N GLU A 35 -3.82 13.15 -1.29
CA GLU A 35 -3.43 14.30 -2.09
C GLU A 35 -3.30 15.58 -1.26
N LEU A 36 -4.18 15.78 -0.27
CA LEU A 36 -4.18 16.96 0.59
C LEU A 36 -2.88 17.11 1.38
N TYR A 37 -2.38 15.98 1.92
CA TYR A 37 -1.16 15.96 2.72
C TYR A 37 0.09 15.47 1.96
N GLN A 38 -0.08 15.16 0.66
CA GLN A 38 0.96 14.64 -0.23
C GLN A 38 1.75 13.46 0.36
N ARG A 39 1.05 12.46 0.89
CA ARG A 39 1.65 11.31 1.56
C ARG A 39 0.89 10.01 1.30
N PHE A 40 1.58 8.89 1.40
CA PHE A 40 0.98 7.57 1.41
C PHE A 40 0.50 7.23 2.82
N GLU A 41 -0.68 6.65 2.92
CA GLU A 41 -1.34 6.28 4.18
C GLU A 41 -1.67 4.79 4.13
N VAL A 42 -1.26 4.06 5.17
CA VAL A 42 -1.67 2.69 5.44
C VAL A 42 -2.92 2.74 6.31
N PHE A 43 -4.02 2.20 5.81
CA PHE A 43 -5.27 2.13 6.53
C PHE A 43 -5.49 0.74 7.10
N ARG A 44 -5.94 0.69 8.36
CA ARG A 44 -6.53 -0.50 8.95
C ARG A 44 -8.04 -0.33 9.00
N HIS A 45 -8.74 -1.21 8.28
CA HIS A 45 -10.19 -1.23 8.15
C HIS A 45 -10.78 -2.30 9.05
N TYR A 46 -11.48 -1.90 10.11
CA TYR A 46 -12.14 -2.84 11.01
C TYR A 46 -13.56 -3.15 10.52
N TYR A 47 -13.83 -4.43 10.22
CA TYR A 47 -15.13 -4.84 9.66
C TYR A 47 -16.31 -4.62 10.62
N ARG A 48 -16.06 -4.63 11.93
CA ARG A 48 -17.12 -4.54 12.96
C ARG A 48 -17.36 -3.13 13.51
N THR A 49 -16.34 -2.28 13.54
CA THR A 49 -16.41 -1.02 14.30
C THR A 49 -16.60 0.22 13.42
N ARG A 50 -16.63 0.08 12.08
CA ARG A 50 -16.69 1.18 11.08
C ARG A 50 -15.61 2.25 11.24
N LYS A 51 -14.66 2.09 12.17
CA LYS A 51 -13.51 2.97 12.33
C LYS A 51 -12.43 2.48 11.37
N ASN A 52 -12.12 3.30 10.36
CA ASN A 52 -10.90 3.14 9.60
C ASN A 52 -9.86 4.03 10.27
N GLU A 53 -8.70 3.47 10.58
CA GLU A 53 -7.62 4.21 11.21
C GLU A 53 -6.42 4.27 10.26
N VAL A 54 -5.83 5.45 10.13
CA VAL A 54 -4.50 5.58 9.52
C VAL A 54 -3.53 5.01 10.53
N GLU A 55 -2.99 3.85 10.21
CA GLU A 55 -2.05 3.14 11.07
C GLU A 55 -0.63 3.67 10.91
N TYR A 56 -0.26 4.01 9.67
CA TYR A 56 1.04 4.56 9.34
C TYR A 56 0.93 5.50 8.14
N HIS A 57 1.82 6.49 8.05
CA HIS A 57 1.91 7.35 6.88
C HIS A 57 3.33 7.82 6.60
N SER A 58 3.68 7.97 5.33
CA SER A 58 4.94 8.57 4.91
C SER A 58 4.81 9.25 3.55
N ARG A 59 5.64 10.27 3.29
CA ARG A 59 5.79 10.85 1.94
C ARG A 59 6.50 9.90 0.97
N SER A 60 7.19 8.87 1.49
CA SER A 60 7.92 7.88 0.72
C SER A 60 7.18 6.54 0.71
N ILE A 61 6.81 6.06 -0.48
CA ILE A 61 6.22 4.71 -0.63
C ILE A 61 7.19 3.60 -0.20
N LYS A 62 8.50 3.87 -0.28
CA LYS A 62 9.53 2.93 0.19
C LYS A 62 9.45 2.74 1.71
N GLU A 63 9.25 3.81 2.47
CA GLU A 63 9.10 3.71 3.93
C GLU A 63 7.81 2.97 4.31
N VAL A 64 6.73 3.13 3.53
CA VAL A 64 5.52 2.32 3.69
C VAL A 64 5.79 0.84 3.41
N ALA A 65 6.56 0.51 2.37
CA ALA A 65 6.96 -0.87 2.09
C ALA A 65 7.84 -1.47 3.20
N ASP A 66 8.81 -0.72 3.69
CA ASP A 66 9.70 -1.11 4.79
C ASP A 66 8.89 -1.34 6.09
N TYR A 67 7.92 -0.46 6.38
CA TYR A 67 6.96 -0.62 7.48
C TYR A 67 6.16 -1.91 7.36
N MET A 68 5.56 -2.16 6.19
CA MET A 68 4.73 -3.34 5.94
C MET A 68 5.52 -4.65 6.04
N ARG A 69 6.78 -4.65 5.61
CA ARG A 69 7.68 -5.78 5.78
C ARG A 69 7.97 -6.05 7.25
N SER A 70 8.29 -5.01 8.02
CA SER A 70 8.64 -5.13 9.44
C SER A 70 7.45 -5.59 10.29
N MET A 71 6.28 -4.97 10.10
CA MET A 71 5.11 -5.19 10.94
C MET A 71 4.31 -6.44 10.56
N TYR A 72 4.27 -6.77 9.26
CA TYR A 72 3.35 -7.79 8.73
C TYR A 72 4.04 -8.88 7.93
N GLY A 73 5.36 -8.80 7.73
CA GLY A 73 6.08 -9.75 6.86
C GLY A 73 5.60 -9.70 5.40
N VAL A 74 5.02 -8.58 4.96
CA VAL A 74 4.56 -8.38 3.58
C VAL A 74 5.65 -7.70 2.77
N GLU A 75 6.03 -8.32 1.66
CA GLU A 75 6.96 -7.73 0.71
C GLU A 75 6.17 -6.95 -0.35
N ILE A 76 6.41 -5.65 -0.43
CA ILE A 76 5.76 -4.76 -1.40
C ILE A 76 6.74 -4.44 -2.52
N LYS A 77 6.40 -4.88 -3.74
CA LYS A 77 7.11 -4.50 -4.95
C LYS A 77 6.53 -3.20 -5.50
N ILE A 78 7.34 -2.15 -5.49
CA ILE A 78 6.93 -0.81 -5.91
C ILE A 78 7.19 -0.71 -7.41
N GLN A 79 6.13 -0.69 -8.21
CA GLN A 79 6.23 -0.39 -9.63
C GLN A 79 6.36 1.13 -9.81
N ASN A 80 7.53 1.56 -10.25
CA ASN A 80 7.77 2.96 -10.57
C ASN A 80 7.25 3.30 -11.97
N PRO A 81 6.86 4.56 -12.22
CA PRO A 81 6.43 5.03 -13.53
C PRO A 81 7.40 4.66 -14.68
N ASN A 82 8.70 4.61 -14.38
CA ASN A 82 9.76 4.36 -15.36
C ASN A 82 10.00 2.87 -15.68
N ASP A 83 9.32 1.93 -15.01
CA ASP A 83 9.47 0.48 -15.31
C ASP A 83 8.66 0.03 -16.52
N SER A 84 7.73 0.86 -17.01
CA SER A 84 6.88 0.56 -18.17
C SER A 84 7.65 0.52 -19.51
N THR A 85 8.93 0.92 -19.53
CA THR A 85 9.72 1.10 -20.75
C THR A 85 10.62 -0.10 -21.10
N LYS A 86 10.54 -1.23 -20.37
CA LYS A 86 11.44 -2.37 -20.61
C LYS A 86 10.84 -3.62 -21.28
N ASN A 87 9.55 -3.64 -21.62
CA ASN A 87 8.91 -4.81 -22.25
C ASN A 87 8.26 -4.50 -23.61
N GLN A 88 8.97 -3.82 -24.52
CA GLN A 88 8.55 -3.68 -25.93
C GLN A 88 9.71 -3.82 -26.94
N GLU A 89 10.80 -4.52 -26.59
CA GLU A 89 11.80 -4.96 -27.57
C GLU A 89 12.15 -6.43 -27.32
N ALA A 90 11.39 -7.33 -27.95
CA ALA A 90 11.78 -8.68 -28.32
C ALA A 90 10.93 -9.14 -29.49
#